data_AF-A0A9D1HGJ0-F1
#
_entry.id   AF-A0A9D1HGJ0-F1
#
_cell.length_a   1.000
_cell.length_b   1.000
_cell.length_c   1.000
_cell.angle_alpha   90.00
_cell.angle_beta   90.00
_cell.angle_gamma   90.00
#
_symmetry.space_group_name_H-M   'P 1'
#
loop_
_entity.id
_entity.type
_entity.pdbx_description
1 polymer ?
#
loop_
_entity_poly.entity_id
_entity_poly.type
_entity_poly.pdbx_seq_one_letter_code
_entity_poly.pdbx_strand_id
1 'polypeptide(L)'
;MDFIIADSEGLEVALLKERQYIDIDIGNTNDFEMQLSFELYKSLGISDGYRLCVPNEEYGGIIDKIKTSTNGQTVTLSGPTWRGLLTKKIIEPPEGQAYRIVSGDANAIIDTVACDTYGGIFDVDGTSGILLQDYAFDRYVDVLAGLEKMLLTKDARLDIRYDSGEANGSGFVSLSAVPIHDYSEELEYSKDGTLAFLNFEMEKYTGGINHLICLGKGELTERLVVHLYVQEDGSIGQTPFYTGKDERAQVYDYSNAETADALLEAGIDRLKELMSYTNMDMSLYNSSLAGMRGDVTDVAIGDIVGGRDYDTGIYMSKQITEKIIHVSNGNESIEYKVGGNTLNRSSATAPVQPEENIVDKVYPVGSIYLSVNNVNPGTLFGGTWTAWGSGRVPVGVNASDTDLNAAEKTGGEKTHKLTATEMPSHTHTFSGSAVNTGNQSANHTHGFSGTTGGAGAHVHNYVLTPNDGGSLTGLWVPDTSVGNKKTSFQSGSKYMQSAGAHTHTISGNTGGQSANHTHSVTAKGTNTSTGGNGSHNNMQPYITCYMWKRTA
;
A
#
# COMPACT_ATOMS: atom_id res chain seq x y z
N MET A 1 2.94 25.76 21.41
CA MET A 1 4.33 26.19 21.23
C MET A 1 4.98 26.28 22.60
N ASP A 2 6.26 25.90 22.70
CA ASP A 2 7.01 25.97 23.95
C ASP A 2 7.86 27.25 23.95
N PHE A 3 7.33 28.32 24.55
CA PHE A 3 8.03 29.60 24.67
C PHE A 3 9.09 29.53 25.78
N ILE A 4 10.32 29.90 25.45
CA ILE A 4 11.47 29.85 26.35
C ILE A 4 12.04 31.26 26.50
N ILE A 5 12.39 31.63 27.73
CA ILE A 5 13.22 32.79 28.01
C ILE A 5 14.66 32.29 28.13
N ALA A 6 15.55 32.83 27.30
CA ALA A 6 16.98 32.64 27.40
C ALA A 6 17.69 33.96 27.76
N ASP A 7 18.87 33.88 28.35
CA ASP A 7 19.66 35.07 28.67
C ASP A 7 20.31 35.69 27.41
N SER A 8 21.13 36.72 27.59
CA SER A 8 21.78 37.42 26.47
C SER A 8 22.74 36.52 25.68
N GLU A 9 23.30 35.49 26.32
CA GLU A 9 24.22 34.53 25.72
C GLU A 9 23.49 33.31 25.13
N GLY A 10 22.16 33.27 25.23
CA GLY A 10 21.33 32.19 24.69
C GLY A 10 21.17 31.00 25.62
N LEU A 11 21.59 31.07 26.89
CA LEU A 11 21.34 30.00 27.85
C LEU A 11 19.87 30.03 28.30
N GLU A 12 19.19 28.89 28.20
CA GLU A 12 17.79 28.79 28.63
C GLU A 12 17.64 29.04 30.14
N VAL A 13 16.80 30.02 30.49
CA VAL A 13 16.52 30.42 31.87
C VAL A 13 15.23 29.74 32.36
N ALA A 14 14.16 29.78 31.56
CA ALA A 14 12.89 29.18 31.93
C ALA A 14 11.97 28.90 30.74
N LEU A 15 11.24 27.79 30.82
CA LEU A 15 10.03 27.57 30.03
C LEU A 15 8.91 28.48 30.54
N LEU A 16 8.37 29.29 29.65
CA LEU A 16 7.36 30.30 29.97
C LEU A 16 5.96 29.67 30.09
N LYS A 17 5.53 29.47 31.33
CA LYS A 17 4.17 28.95 31.64
C LYS A 17 3.10 30.05 31.68
N GLU A 18 3.48 31.28 32.01
CA GLU A 18 2.56 32.42 32.03
C GLU A 18 2.45 33.00 30.60
N ARG A 19 1.34 32.70 29.93
CA ARG A 19 1.11 33.06 28.52
C ARG A 19 -0.18 33.84 28.35
N GLN A 20 -0.30 34.95 29.10
CA GLN A 20 -1.49 35.80 29.08
C GLN A 20 -1.62 36.58 27.78
N TYR A 21 -0.50 37.12 27.29
CA TYR A 21 -0.42 37.86 26.05
C TYR A 21 0.97 37.69 25.44
N ILE A 22 1.02 37.17 24.22
CA ILE A 22 2.20 37.16 23.34
C ILE A 22 1.70 37.48 21.94
N ASP A 23 2.35 38.41 21.26
CA ASP A 23 2.05 38.82 19.89
C ASP A 23 3.39 38.91 19.16
N ILE A 24 3.57 38.14 18.08
CA ILE A 24 4.79 38.10 17.28
C ILE A 24 4.39 38.29 15.83
N ASP A 25 4.81 39.39 15.21
CA ASP A 25 4.66 39.65 13.79
C ASP A 25 6.01 39.39 13.11
N ILE A 26 6.00 38.44 12.17
CA ILE A 26 7.12 38.17 11.28
C ILE A 26 6.68 38.41 9.84
N GLY A 27 7.48 39.18 9.09
CA GLY A 27 7.23 39.52 7.68
C GLY A 27 6.68 40.93 7.45
N ASN A 28 6.09 41.59 8.44
CA ASN A 28 5.65 42.98 8.34
C ASN A 28 6.37 43.89 9.33
N THR A 29 5.89 44.02 10.58
CA THR A 29 6.55 44.88 11.57
C THR A 29 7.84 44.25 12.09
N ASN A 30 7.94 42.92 12.02
CA ASN A 30 9.10 42.15 12.46
C ASN A 30 9.49 42.44 13.92
N ASP A 31 8.48 42.55 14.79
CA ASP A 31 8.61 42.77 16.22
C ASP A 31 7.73 41.80 17.03
N PHE A 32 7.99 41.76 18.32
CA PHE A 32 7.13 41.03 19.25
C PHE A 32 6.82 41.86 20.49
N GLU A 33 5.69 41.54 21.12
CA GLU A 33 5.29 42.02 22.43
C GLU A 33 4.78 40.85 23.28
N MET A 34 5.17 40.81 24.55
CA MET A 34 4.64 39.86 25.53
C MET A 34 4.39 40.53 26.87
N GLN A 35 3.46 40.00 27.66
CA GLN A 35 3.17 40.48 29.00
C GLN A 35 3.38 39.40 30.05
N LEU A 36 4.11 39.75 31.11
CA LEU A 36 4.35 38.91 32.29
C LEU A 36 3.82 39.59 33.54
N SER A 37 3.45 38.81 34.56
CA SER A 37 3.29 39.32 35.91
C SER A 37 4.62 39.92 36.41
N PHE A 38 4.51 40.99 37.20
CA PHE A 38 5.68 41.64 37.79
C PHE A 38 6.51 40.68 38.67
N GLU A 39 5.84 39.73 39.34
CA GLU A 39 6.49 38.71 40.16
C GLU A 39 7.33 37.76 39.30
N LEU A 40 6.78 37.25 38.20
CA LEU A 40 7.50 36.36 37.30
C LEU A 40 8.69 37.08 36.65
N TYR A 41 8.48 38.28 36.09
CA TYR A 41 9.53 39.11 35.52
C TYR A 41 10.71 39.29 36.47
N LYS A 42 10.43 39.64 37.73
CA LYS A 42 11.45 39.83 38.76
C LYS A 42 12.13 38.52 39.16
N SER A 43 11.39 37.42 39.22
CA SER A 43 11.93 36.10 39.58
C SER A 43 12.88 35.53 38.52
N LEU A 44 12.63 35.83 37.24
CA LEU A 44 13.46 35.41 36.12
C LEU A 44 14.69 36.30 35.92
N GLY A 45 14.70 37.50 36.53
CA GLY A 45 15.82 38.43 36.43
C GLY A 45 16.04 38.94 35.00
N ILE A 46 14.97 39.06 34.21
CA ILE A 46 15.04 39.48 32.80
C ILE A 46 15.67 40.87 32.70
N SER A 47 16.62 41.00 31.78
CA SER A 47 17.30 42.25 31.43
C SER A 47 17.37 42.43 29.91
N ASP A 48 17.81 43.61 29.49
CA ASP A 48 18.11 43.90 28.07
C ASP A 48 19.02 42.83 27.46
N GLY A 49 18.71 42.40 26.23
CA GLY A 49 19.45 41.38 25.49
C GLY A 49 18.95 39.96 25.70
N TYR A 50 18.11 39.70 26.71
CA TYR A 50 17.45 38.40 26.88
C TYR A 50 16.59 38.06 25.67
N ARG A 51 16.30 36.78 25.47
CA ARG A 51 15.66 36.28 24.25
C ARG A 51 14.34 35.58 24.57
N LEU A 52 13.31 35.85 23.79
CA LEU A 52 12.12 35.01 23.70
C LEU A 52 12.32 34.06 22.52
N CYS A 53 12.18 32.76 22.73
CA CYS A 53 12.48 31.77 21.70
C CYS A 53 11.47 30.61 21.70
N VAL A 54 11.21 30.03 20.54
CA VAL A 54 10.47 28.77 20.39
C VAL A 54 11.37 27.78 19.64
N PRO A 55 11.77 26.66 20.27
CA PRO A 55 12.68 25.69 19.64
C PRO A 55 12.16 25.14 18.32
N ASN A 56 13.06 25.03 17.34
CA ASN A 56 12.81 24.57 15.96
C ASN A 56 11.87 25.45 15.13
N GLU A 57 11.47 26.61 15.65
CA GLU A 57 10.57 27.55 14.99
C GLU A 57 11.25 28.90 14.76
N GLU A 58 10.67 29.71 13.89
CA GLU A 58 11.12 31.09 13.64
C GLU A 58 10.67 32.07 14.76
N TYR A 59 9.80 31.63 15.67
CA TYR A 59 9.11 32.53 16.60
C TYR A 59 10.02 32.94 17.76
N GLY A 60 10.27 34.24 17.86
CA GLY A 60 11.11 34.78 18.91
C GLY A 60 11.80 36.07 18.52
N GLY A 61 12.65 36.55 19.43
CA GLY A 61 13.40 37.78 19.24
C GLY A 61 14.21 38.19 20.47
N ILE A 62 14.88 39.33 20.35
CA ILE A 62 15.61 39.95 21.45
C ILE A 62 14.72 40.92 22.21
N ILE A 63 14.70 40.80 23.53
CA ILE A 63 14.09 41.76 24.45
C ILE A 63 15.03 42.95 24.58
N ASP A 64 14.67 44.09 23.99
CA ASP A 64 15.41 45.35 24.10
C ASP A 64 14.56 46.50 24.67
N LYS A 65 13.28 46.24 24.94
CA LYS A 65 12.34 47.23 25.46
C LYS A 65 11.46 46.65 26.56
N ILE A 66 11.56 47.28 27.73
CA ILE A 66 10.81 46.93 28.94
C ILE A 66 9.90 48.11 29.29
N LYS A 67 8.58 47.86 29.35
CA LYS A 67 7.57 48.85 29.70
C LYS A 67 6.80 48.40 30.93
N THR A 68 6.85 49.22 31.98
CA THR A 68 6.13 48.99 33.25
C THR A 68 5.01 50.01 33.42
N SER A 69 3.86 49.59 33.94
CA SER A 69 2.80 50.51 34.39
C SER A 69 2.80 50.59 35.91
N THR A 70 2.87 51.80 36.49
CA THR A 70 2.87 51.99 37.97
C THR A 70 1.54 51.60 38.63
N ASN A 71 0.48 51.41 37.84
CA ASN A 71 -0.83 50.93 38.29
C ASN A 71 -1.12 49.48 37.85
N GLY A 72 -0.24 48.88 37.05
CA GLY A 72 -0.40 47.54 36.48
C GLY A 72 0.36 46.49 37.27
N GLN A 73 -0.18 45.27 37.34
CA GLN A 73 0.50 44.11 37.91
C GLN A 73 1.37 43.37 36.86
N THR A 74 1.49 43.93 35.66
CA THR A 74 2.18 43.34 34.51
C THR A 74 3.33 44.21 34.01
N VAL A 75 4.31 43.54 33.40
CA VAL A 75 5.44 44.11 32.68
C VAL A 75 5.31 43.69 31.22
N THR A 76 5.37 44.65 30.31
CA THR A 76 5.40 44.40 28.87
C THR A 76 6.86 44.36 28.40
N LEU A 77 7.23 43.27 27.74
CA LEU A 77 8.54 43.07 27.12
C LEU A 77 8.33 43.04 25.61
N SER A 78 9.23 43.69 24.87
CA SER A 78 9.14 43.79 23.42
C SER A 78 10.52 43.96 22.80
N GLY A 79 10.61 43.73 21.50
CA GLY A 79 11.80 43.99 20.71
C GLY A 79 11.72 43.38 19.31
N PRO A 80 12.81 43.42 18.54
CA PRO A 80 12.85 42.87 17.19
C PRO A 80 12.78 41.34 17.20
N THR A 81 12.07 40.76 16.23
CA THR A 81 12.17 39.34 15.92
C THR A 81 13.52 38.98 15.29
N TRP A 82 13.79 37.72 15.00
CA TRP A 82 14.99 37.31 14.24
C TRP A 82 15.07 38.01 12.88
N ARG A 83 13.95 38.06 12.14
CA ARG A 83 13.82 38.90 10.94
C ARG A 83 14.04 40.37 11.25
N GLY A 84 13.45 40.85 12.34
CA GLY A 84 13.61 42.22 12.81
C GLY A 84 15.07 42.61 13.01
N LEU A 85 15.91 41.72 13.53
CA LEU A 85 17.36 41.92 13.67
C LEU A 85 18.04 42.01 12.30
N LEU A 86 17.69 41.14 11.36
CA LEU A 86 18.23 41.16 9.99
C LEU A 86 17.92 42.51 9.28
N THR A 87 16.84 43.20 9.64
CA THR A 87 16.57 44.56 9.11
C THR A 87 17.48 45.66 9.69
N LYS A 88 18.22 45.41 10.77
CA LYS A 88 19.02 46.43 11.48
C LYS A 88 20.45 46.59 10.97
N LYS A 89 20.87 45.80 9.98
CA LYS A 89 22.17 45.91 9.33
C LYS A 89 21.99 46.07 7.84
N ILE A 90 22.96 46.74 7.22
CA ILE A 90 22.92 47.11 5.82
C ILE A 90 24.02 46.37 5.06
N ILE A 91 23.64 45.76 3.95
CA ILE A 91 24.57 45.24 2.95
C ILE A 91 25.04 46.43 2.11
N GLU A 92 26.30 46.80 2.29
CA GLU A 92 26.92 47.89 1.52
C GLU A 92 28.01 47.38 0.56
N PRO A 93 28.22 48.07 -0.59
CA PRO A 93 29.35 47.81 -1.47
C PRO A 93 30.69 47.97 -0.73
N PRO A 94 31.69 47.12 -0.99
CA PRO A 94 33.04 47.34 -0.50
C PRO A 94 33.61 48.70 -0.94
N GLU A 95 34.57 49.24 -0.17
CA GLU A 95 35.19 50.53 -0.47
C GLU A 95 35.72 50.57 -1.93
N GLY A 96 35.29 51.58 -2.69
CA GLY A 96 35.66 51.75 -4.09
C GLY A 96 34.86 50.93 -5.11
N GLN A 97 33.89 50.12 -4.68
CA GLN A 97 32.99 49.36 -5.56
C GLN A 97 31.59 49.97 -5.63
N ALA A 98 30.91 49.79 -6.77
CA ALA A 98 29.55 50.30 -6.96
C ALA A 98 28.49 49.40 -6.30
N TYR A 99 28.73 48.09 -6.27
CA TYR A 99 27.84 47.05 -5.75
C TYR A 99 28.62 46.03 -4.94
N ARG A 100 27.97 45.38 -3.97
CA ARG A 100 28.48 44.15 -3.38
C ARG A 100 28.07 42.97 -4.26
N ILE A 101 29.04 42.33 -4.88
CA ILE A 101 28.82 41.20 -5.79
C ILE A 101 29.26 39.91 -5.10
N VAL A 102 28.42 38.88 -5.15
CA VAL A 102 28.67 37.57 -4.52
C VAL A 102 28.50 36.43 -5.51
N SER A 103 29.17 35.32 -5.24
CA SER A 103 29.09 34.08 -6.02
C SER A 103 29.40 32.89 -5.12
N GLY A 104 28.78 31.74 -5.39
CA GLY A 104 28.97 30.52 -4.62
C GLY A 104 27.66 29.93 -4.11
N ASP A 105 27.78 29.08 -3.10
CA ASP A 105 26.63 28.50 -2.41
C ASP A 105 25.89 29.55 -1.59
N ALA A 106 24.56 29.51 -1.60
CA ALA A 106 23.72 30.48 -0.91
C ALA A 106 23.96 30.50 0.60
N ASN A 107 24.20 29.35 1.26
CA ASN A 107 24.50 29.32 2.70
C ASN A 107 25.83 30.02 3.01
N ALA A 108 26.86 29.81 2.19
CA ALA A 108 28.15 30.49 2.37
C ALA A 108 28.02 32.02 2.20
N ILE A 109 27.13 32.46 1.31
CA ILE A 109 26.83 33.89 1.13
C ILE A 109 26.04 34.43 2.34
N ILE A 110 25.02 33.69 2.82
CA ILE A 110 24.25 34.07 4.01
C ILE A 110 25.18 34.21 5.21
N ASP A 111 26.07 33.25 5.45
CA ASP A 111 27.04 33.27 6.54
C ASP A 111 27.91 34.54 6.51
N THR A 112 28.50 34.83 5.34
CA THR A 112 29.35 36.01 5.12
C THR A 112 28.61 37.35 5.31
N VAL A 113 27.31 37.39 5.03
CA VAL A 113 26.51 38.62 5.02
C VAL A 113 25.76 38.82 6.34
N ALA A 114 25.36 37.74 7.01
CA ALA A 114 24.47 37.76 8.17
C ALA A 114 25.10 37.24 9.47
N CYS A 115 26.05 36.32 9.49
CA CYS A 115 26.53 35.74 10.76
C CYS A 115 27.64 36.59 11.42
N ASP A 116 28.65 36.97 10.64
CA ASP A 116 29.80 37.78 11.11
C ASP A 116 29.39 39.11 11.78
N THR A 117 28.19 39.60 11.44
CA THR A 117 27.74 40.95 11.81
C THR A 117 26.98 41.00 13.15
N TYR A 118 26.53 39.86 13.68
CA TYR A 118 25.57 39.80 14.80
C TYR A 118 26.09 39.08 16.05
N GLY A 119 27.42 38.96 16.20
CA GLY A 119 28.03 38.55 17.46
C GLY A 119 27.70 37.11 17.89
N GLY A 120 27.49 36.21 16.92
CA GLY A 120 27.26 34.78 17.17
C GLY A 120 25.82 34.39 17.51
N ILE A 121 24.84 35.29 17.34
CA ILE A 121 23.42 34.90 17.48
C ILE A 121 22.93 34.06 16.30
N PHE A 122 23.42 34.36 15.10
CA PHE A 122 23.08 33.65 13.87
C PHE A 122 24.19 32.66 13.55
N ASP A 123 23.80 31.50 13.08
CA ASP A 123 24.69 30.44 12.60
C ASP A 123 24.16 29.86 11.29
N VAL A 124 25.07 29.41 10.42
CA VAL A 124 24.73 28.76 9.15
C VAL A 124 25.59 27.52 9.04
N ASP A 125 24.95 26.35 8.98
CA ASP A 125 25.66 25.08 8.78
C ASP A 125 25.40 24.49 7.39
N GLY A 126 26.39 23.79 6.88
CA GLY A 126 26.32 23.04 5.63
C GLY A 126 26.13 23.88 4.36
N THR A 127 26.04 23.18 3.23
CA THR A 127 25.80 23.77 1.90
C THR A 127 24.33 23.64 1.54
N SER A 128 23.75 24.70 0.97
CA SER A 128 22.38 24.69 0.46
C SER A 128 22.23 23.93 -0.86
N GLY A 129 23.29 23.84 -1.67
CA GLY A 129 23.24 23.37 -3.05
C GLY A 129 22.68 24.39 -4.03
N ILE A 130 22.28 25.58 -3.55
CA ILE A 130 21.75 26.67 -4.36
C ILE A 130 22.91 27.57 -4.75
N LEU A 131 23.22 27.63 -6.05
CA LEU A 131 24.37 28.36 -6.57
C LEU A 131 23.98 29.70 -7.19
N LEU A 132 24.65 30.75 -6.73
CA LEU A 132 24.59 32.09 -7.29
C LEU A 132 25.88 32.43 -8.04
N GLN A 133 25.73 33.19 -9.12
CA GLN A 133 26.85 33.68 -9.93
C GLN A 133 26.65 35.17 -10.17
N ASP A 134 27.68 35.94 -9.83
CA ASP A 134 27.77 37.39 -10.02
C ASP A 134 26.53 38.17 -9.56
N TYR A 135 25.88 37.71 -8.47
CA TYR A 135 24.70 38.39 -7.94
C TYR A 135 25.10 39.70 -7.28
N ALA A 136 24.51 40.80 -7.74
CA ALA A 136 24.71 42.13 -7.19
C ALA A 136 23.56 42.49 -6.25
N PHE A 137 23.85 42.73 -4.97
CA PHE A 137 22.86 43.26 -4.05
C PHE A 137 22.48 44.69 -4.42
N ASP A 138 21.23 45.07 -4.13
CA ASP A 138 20.80 46.46 -4.14
C ASP A 138 21.72 47.29 -3.22
N ARG A 139 22.04 48.52 -3.63
CA ARG A 139 22.95 49.36 -2.86
C ARG A 139 22.29 49.77 -1.56
N TYR A 140 22.95 49.48 -0.43
CA TYR A 140 22.50 49.86 0.91
C TYR A 140 21.13 49.27 1.27
N VAL A 141 20.92 47.99 0.91
CA VAL A 141 19.75 47.22 1.31
C VAL A 141 19.95 46.61 2.69
N ASP A 142 18.89 46.46 3.48
CA ASP A 142 19.01 45.70 4.73
C ASP A 142 19.28 44.21 4.45
N VAL A 143 19.84 43.51 5.45
CA VAL A 143 20.26 42.11 5.27
C VAL A 143 19.09 41.20 4.93
N LEU A 144 17.93 41.39 5.57
CA LEU A 144 16.75 40.57 5.31
C LEU A 144 16.29 40.72 3.86
N ALA A 145 15.97 41.94 3.43
CA ALA A 145 15.47 42.21 2.10
C ALA A 145 16.49 41.83 1.01
N GLY A 146 17.78 42.05 1.28
CA GLY A 146 18.86 41.66 0.38
C GLY A 146 18.94 40.15 0.17
N LEU A 147 18.89 39.36 1.26
CA LEU A 147 18.93 37.90 1.20
C LEU A 147 17.65 37.31 0.58
N GLU A 148 16.47 37.82 0.94
CA GLU A 148 15.20 37.35 0.36
C GLU A 148 15.16 37.60 -1.15
N LYS A 149 15.54 38.80 -1.60
CA LYS A 149 15.64 39.12 -3.03
C LYS A 149 16.64 38.21 -3.74
N MET A 150 17.77 37.93 -3.11
CA MET A 150 18.79 37.05 -3.66
C MET A 150 18.28 35.63 -3.86
N LEU A 151 17.70 35.03 -2.81
CA LEU A 151 17.23 33.65 -2.82
C LEU A 151 16.06 33.46 -3.79
N LEU A 152 15.19 34.45 -3.92
CA LEU A 152 14.07 34.41 -4.85
C LEU A 152 14.51 34.25 -6.32
N THR A 153 15.71 34.73 -6.69
CA THR A 153 16.27 34.51 -8.04
C THR A 153 16.54 33.04 -8.38
N LYS A 154 16.46 32.16 -7.38
CA LYS A 154 16.73 30.72 -7.47
C LYS A 154 15.57 29.87 -6.96
N ASP A 155 14.35 30.42 -6.91
CA ASP A 155 13.16 29.74 -6.36
C ASP A 155 13.40 29.21 -4.94
N ALA A 156 14.13 29.98 -4.14
CA ALA A 156 14.50 29.66 -2.76
C ALA A 156 14.05 30.76 -1.79
N ARG A 157 13.96 30.40 -0.52
CA ARG A 157 13.62 31.29 0.60
C ARG A 157 14.60 31.13 1.74
N LEU A 158 14.62 32.13 2.62
CA LEU A 158 15.37 32.09 3.87
C LEU A 158 14.57 31.28 4.90
N ASP A 159 15.18 30.24 5.44
CA ASP A 159 14.67 29.46 6.57
C ASP A 159 15.39 29.94 7.83
N ILE A 160 14.61 30.29 8.86
CA ILE A 160 15.10 30.83 10.13
C ILE A 160 14.53 29.96 11.24
N ARG A 161 15.38 29.40 12.10
CA ARG A 161 14.94 28.57 13.23
C ARG A 161 15.76 28.84 14.48
N TYR A 162 15.10 28.87 15.63
CA TYR A 162 15.82 28.86 16.89
C TYR A 162 16.26 27.43 17.25
N ASP A 163 17.56 27.23 17.40
CA ASP A 163 18.17 26.02 17.92
C ASP A 163 18.52 26.26 19.40
N SER A 164 17.99 25.43 20.31
CA SER A 164 18.31 25.50 21.74
C SER A 164 19.76 25.11 22.04
N GLY A 165 20.49 24.58 21.05
CA GLY A 165 21.82 24.02 21.22
C GLY A 165 21.81 22.68 21.93
N GLU A 166 23.00 22.19 22.28
CA GLU A 166 23.13 21.00 23.12
C GLU A 166 22.60 21.26 24.54
N ALA A 167 22.38 20.21 25.33
CA ALA A 167 21.92 20.35 26.71
C ALA A 167 22.89 21.22 27.54
N ASN A 168 22.40 22.36 28.04
CA ASN A 168 23.16 23.42 28.72
C ASN A 168 24.12 24.22 27.82
N GLY A 169 23.96 24.13 26.50
CA GLY A 169 24.60 24.99 25.53
C GLY A 169 23.87 26.31 25.36
N SER A 170 24.54 27.27 24.72
CA SER A 170 23.93 28.50 24.26
C SER A 170 23.10 28.24 23.01
N GLY A 171 21.82 28.58 23.05
CA GLY A 171 20.97 28.56 21.86
C GLY A 171 21.32 29.69 20.88
N PHE A 172 21.08 29.43 19.61
CA PHE A 172 21.38 30.30 18.48
C PHE A 172 20.26 30.21 17.43
N VAL A 173 20.30 31.08 16.43
CA VAL A 173 19.32 31.11 15.34
C VAL A 173 20.00 30.58 14.08
N SER A 174 19.58 29.41 13.63
CA SER A 174 20.04 28.85 12.36
C SER A 174 19.40 29.59 11.19
N LEU A 175 20.23 29.99 10.23
CA LEU A 175 19.82 30.53 8.95
C LEU A 175 20.19 29.52 7.85
N SER A 176 19.31 29.29 6.90
CA SER A 176 19.64 28.49 5.72
C SER A 176 18.83 28.89 4.48
N ALA A 177 19.40 28.65 3.31
CA ALA A 177 18.69 28.75 2.05
C ALA A 177 18.00 27.40 1.75
N VAL A 178 16.68 27.43 1.57
CA VAL A 178 15.90 26.25 1.21
C VAL A 178 15.04 26.52 -0.03
N PRO A 179 14.77 25.53 -0.88
CA PRO A 179 13.81 25.69 -1.98
C PRO A 179 12.44 26.13 -1.46
N ILE A 180 11.77 26.99 -2.21
CA ILE A 180 10.37 27.35 -1.95
C ILE A 180 9.52 26.10 -2.15
N HIS A 181 8.68 25.79 -1.15
CA HIS A 181 7.70 24.73 -1.29
C HIS A 181 6.37 25.31 -1.80
N ASP A 182 5.77 24.63 -2.77
CA ASP A 182 4.48 25.03 -3.35
C ASP A 182 3.37 24.11 -2.86
N TYR A 183 2.63 24.58 -1.84
CA TYR A 183 1.50 23.88 -1.26
C TYR A 183 0.19 24.19 -1.99
N SER A 184 0.19 24.87 -3.13
CA SER A 184 -1.05 25.33 -3.77
C SER A 184 -1.99 24.22 -4.26
N GLU A 185 -1.48 22.98 -4.41
CA GLU A 185 -2.29 21.78 -4.69
C GLU A 185 -2.65 20.97 -3.42
N GLU A 186 -1.84 21.06 -2.36
CA GLU A 186 -2.01 20.28 -1.12
C GLU A 186 -2.87 21.02 -0.09
N LEU A 187 -2.70 22.34 -0.01
CA LEU A 187 -3.43 23.29 0.81
C LEU A 187 -4.26 24.18 -0.13
N GLU A 188 -5.25 23.59 -0.80
CA GLU A 188 -6.27 24.34 -1.54
C GLU A 188 -7.41 24.73 -0.56
N TYR A 189 -7.54 26.02 -0.29
CA TYR A 189 -8.61 26.52 0.58
C TYR A 189 -9.88 26.78 -0.21
N SER A 190 -10.95 26.08 0.15
CA SER A 190 -12.26 26.17 -0.50
C SER A 190 -13.41 26.08 0.50
N LYS A 191 -14.54 26.75 0.19
CA LYS A 191 -15.74 26.78 1.05
C LYS A 191 -16.44 25.41 1.20
N ASP A 192 -16.13 24.44 0.34
CA ASP A 192 -16.72 23.09 0.34
C ASP A 192 -15.91 22.08 1.17
N GLY A 193 -14.73 22.47 1.67
CA GLY A 193 -13.84 21.68 2.52
C GLY A 193 -14.15 21.83 4.01
N THR A 194 -13.94 20.76 4.76
CA THR A 194 -14.27 20.51 6.18
C THR A 194 -13.57 21.40 7.23
N LEU A 195 -13.24 22.65 6.92
CA LEU A 195 -12.41 23.52 7.77
C LEU A 195 -13.14 24.85 8.05
N ALA A 196 -14.03 24.86 9.05
CA ALA A 196 -14.81 26.02 9.47
C ALA A 196 -14.00 27.15 10.17
N PHE A 197 -12.68 27.15 10.05
CA PHE A 197 -11.73 28.04 10.74
C PHE A 197 -10.84 28.83 9.78
N LEU A 198 -11.31 28.98 8.54
CA LEU A 198 -10.59 29.50 7.40
C LEU A 198 -11.38 30.63 6.76
N ASN A 199 -10.89 31.85 6.89
CA ASN A 199 -11.44 33.02 6.20
C ASN A 199 -10.42 33.47 5.16
N PHE A 200 -10.78 33.39 3.89
CA PHE A 200 -10.04 34.04 2.80
C PHE A 200 -10.99 34.98 2.06
N GLU A 201 -10.54 36.20 1.87
CA GLU A 201 -11.18 37.22 1.05
C GLU A 201 -10.38 37.34 -0.24
N MET A 202 -11.06 37.29 -1.39
CA MET A 202 -10.43 37.52 -2.68
C MET A 202 -11.07 38.72 -3.35
N GLU A 203 -10.23 39.67 -3.76
CA GLU A 203 -10.65 40.85 -4.51
C GLU A 203 -10.06 40.79 -5.92
N LYS A 204 -10.90 40.93 -6.94
CA LYS A 204 -10.46 41.09 -8.32
C LYS A 204 -10.77 42.50 -8.81
N TYR A 205 -9.72 43.29 -9.00
CA TYR A 205 -9.82 44.62 -9.57
C TYR A 205 -9.33 44.64 -11.01
N THR A 206 -10.25 44.79 -11.98
CA THR A 206 -9.93 44.84 -13.41
C THR A 206 -9.88 46.28 -13.97
N GLY A 207 -9.80 47.28 -13.10
CA GLY A 207 -9.90 48.70 -13.44
C GLY A 207 -8.56 49.42 -13.60
N GLY A 208 -7.44 48.75 -13.34
CA GLY A 208 -6.13 49.40 -13.19
C GLY A 208 -5.51 49.92 -14.49
N ILE A 209 -4.42 50.65 -14.32
CA ILE A 209 -3.61 51.22 -15.40
C ILE A 209 -2.87 50.09 -16.12
N ASN A 210 -2.95 50.06 -17.45
CA ASN A 210 -2.23 49.08 -18.26
C ASN A 210 -1.23 49.72 -19.22
N HIS A 211 -1.10 51.04 -19.19
CA HIS A 211 -0.07 51.81 -19.88
C HIS A 211 0.50 52.90 -18.95
N LEU A 212 1.78 52.82 -18.61
CA LEU A 212 2.47 53.86 -17.84
C LEU A 212 3.45 54.62 -18.74
N ILE A 213 3.30 55.94 -18.80
CA ILE A 213 4.24 56.85 -19.45
C ILE A 213 5.16 57.41 -18.38
N CYS A 214 6.37 56.89 -18.30
CA CYS A 214 7.37 57.28 -17.32
C CYS A 214 8.19 58.44 -17.89
N LEU A 215 8.27 59.55 -17.17
CA LEU A 215 8.98 60.75 -17.56
C LEU A 215 10.18 60.97 -16.62
N GLY A 216 11.39 60.85 -17.15
CA GLY A 216 12.63 61.08 -16.43
C GLY A 216 13.17 62.49 -16.60
N LYS A 217 14.47 62.65 -16.35
CA LYS A 217 15.20 63.92 -16.52
C LYS A 217 15.24 64.37 -17.98
N GLY A 218 15.39 65.68 -18.18
CA GLY A 218 15.47 66.32 -19.50
C GLY A 218 14.19 67.08 -19.87
N GLU A 219 14.27 67.89 -20.92
CA GLU A 219 13.19 68.78 -21.34
C GLU A 219 12.78 68.52 -22.80
N LEU A 220 11.50 68.76 -23.11
CA LEU A 220 10.96 68.65 -24.47
C LEU A 220 11.31 67.31 -25.15
N THR A 221 12.19 67.36 -26.16
CA THR A 221 12.61 66.19 -26.96
C THR A 221 13.80 65.46 -26.37
N GLU A 222 14.49 66.07 -25.41
CA GLU A 222 15.61 65.46 -24.66
C GLU A 222 15.12 64.81 -23.36
N ARG A 223 13.83 64.93 -23.04
CA ARG A 223 13.24 64.28 -21.87
C ARG A 223 13.27 62.77 -22.05
N LEU A 224 13.82 62.07 -21.06
CA LEU A 224 13.73 60.62 -21.01
C LEU A 224 12.27 60.20 -20.87
N VAL A 225 11.79 59.38 -21.80
CA VAL A 225 10.42 58.85 -21.80
C VAL A 225 10.49 57.35 -22.01
N VAL A 226 9.88 56.59 -21.10
CA VAL A 226 9.73 55.13 -21.19
C VAL A 226 8.25 54.79 -21.14
N HIS A 227 7.79 53.94 -22.05
CA HIS A 227 6.42 53.44 -22.07
C HIS A 227 6.40 52.00 -21.57
N LEU A 228 5.56 51.73 -20.57
CA LEU A 228 5.36 50.40 -20.01
C LEU A 228 3.93 49.95 -20.23
N TYR A 229 3.75 48.70 -20.64
CA TYR A 229 2.47 48.13 -21.01
C TYR A 229 2.29 46.78 -20.32
N VAL A 230 1.15 46.61 -19.64
CA VAL A 230 0.72 45.32 -19.10
C VAL A 230 0.28 44.42 -20.25
N GLN A 231 0.75 43.17 -20.25
CA GLN A 231 0.43 42.13 -21.23
C GLN A 231 -0.72 41.23 -20.74
N GLU A 232 -1.20 40.32 -21.59
CA GLU A 232 -2.31 39.40 -21.25
C GLU A 232 -2.02 38.53 -20.02
N ASP A 233 -0.76 38.10 -19.87
CA ASP A 233 -0.28 37.26 -18.78
C ASP A 233 0.05 38.05 -17.50
N GLY A 234 -0.17 39.37 -17.49
CA GLY A 234 0.17 40.26 -16.39
C GLY A 234 1.62 40.73 -16.36
N SER A 235 2.48 40.27 -17.28
CA SER A 235 3.84 40.78 -17.41
C SER A 235 3.85 42.24 -17.89
N ILE A 236 4.94 42.96 -17.60
CA ILE A 236 5.12 44.36 -18.05
C ILE A 236 6.20 44.37 -19.13
N GLY A 237 5.83 44.88 -20.31
CA GLY A 237 6.73 45.07 -21.44
C GLY A 237 6.71 46.51 -21.95
N GLN A 238 7.44 46.79 -23.02
CA GLN A 238 7.43 48.11 -23.68
C GLN A 238 6.60 48.12 -24.98
N THR A 239 5.91 47.02 -25.29
CA THR A 239 5.06 46.89 -26.48
C THR A 239 3.59 46.99 -26.09
N PRO A 240 2.78 47.83 -26.78
CA PRO A 240 1.35 47.92 -26.51
C PRO A 240 0.64 46.58 -26.71
N PHE A 241 -0.18 46.18 -25.74
CA PHE A 241 -1.07 45.03 -25.84
C PHE A 241 -2.54 45.48 -25.89
N TYR A 242 -2.99 46.18 -24.85
CA TYR A 242 -4.30 46.82 -24.81
C TYR A 242 -4.29 48.10 -25.65
N THR A 243 -5.33 48.32 -26.45
CA THR A 243 -5.42 49.48 -27.35
C THR A 243 -6.84 50.06 -27.37
N GLY A 244 -6.97 51.30 -27.82
CA GLY A 244 -8.26 51.94 -28.01
C GLY A 244 -9.02 52.13 -26.69
N LYS A 245 -10.26 51.64 -26.61
CA LYS A 245 -11.09 51.79 -25.39
C LYS A 245 -10.56 50.99 -24.19
N ASP A 246 -9.69 50.01 -24.44
CA ASP A 246 -9.17 49.11 -23.42
C ASP A 246 -7.80 49.57 -22.89
N GLU A 247 -7.17 50.55 -23.54
CA GLU A 247 -5.95 51.20 -23.04
C GLU A 247 -6.29 52.22 -21.94
N ARG A 248 -5.62 52.10 -20.80
CA ARG A 248 -5.75 52.99 -19.64
C ARG A 248 -4.37 53.50 -19.28
N ALA A 249 -4.11 54.73 -19.68
CA ALA A 249 -2.81 55.36 -19.54
C ALA A 249 -2.72 56.28 -18.31
N GLN A 250 -1.57 56.27 -17.64
CA GLN A 250 -1.21 57.26 -16.62
C GLN A 250 0.24 57.75 -16.83
N VAL A 251 0.53 58.96 -16.37
CA VAL A 251 1.87 59.53 -16.36
C VAL A 251 2.53 59.31 -14.99
N TYR A 252 3.78 58.86 -14.99
CA TYR A 252 4.64 58.80 -13.81
C TYR A 252 5.84 59.73 -14.02
N ASP A 253 5.87 60.85 -13.27
CA ASP A 253 6.99 61.78 -13.32
C ASP A 253 8.03 61.41 -12.28
N TYR A 254 9.18 60.91 -12.76
CA TYR A 254 10.35 60.60 -11.97
C TYR A 254 11.57 61.36 -12.51
N SER A 255 11.45 62.69 -12.49
CA SER A 255 12.45 63.66 -12.97
C SER A 255 13.89 63.48 -12.44
N ASN A 256 14.07 62.70 -11.37
CA ASN A 256 15.39 62.39 -10.81
C ASN A 256 16.09 61.20 -11.47
N ALA A 257 15.40 60.40 -12.30
CA ALA A 257 16.04 59.31 -13.04
C ALA A 257 17.01 59.87 -14.10
N GLU A 258 18.28 59.54 -13.94
CA GLU A 258 19.34 60.00 -14.84
C GLU A 258 19.54 59.08 -16.06
N THR A 259 19.00 57.85 -16.02
CA THR A 259 19.11 56.85 -17.09
C THR A 259 17.74 56.26 -17.43
N ALA A 260 17.62 55.74 -18.66
CA ALA A 260 16.42 55.03 -19.10
C ALA A 260 16.16 53.76 -18.27
N ASP A 261 17.22 53.05 -17.86
CA ASP A 261 17.10 51.82 -17.07
C ASP A 261 16.56 52.11 -15.67
N ALA A 262 17.06 53.15 -15.00
CA ALA A 262 16.54 53.56 -13.68
C ALA A 262 15.07 54.02 -13.75
N LEU A 263 14.70 54.70 -14.85
CA LEU A 263 13.32 55.11 -15.09
C LEU A 263 12.41 53.91 -15.39
N LEU A 264 12.94 52.89 -16.07
CA LEU A 264 12.25 51.65 -16.39
C LEU A 264 11.99 50.83 -15.13
N GLU A 265 12.99 50.64 -14.25
CA GLU A 265 12.83 49.92 -12.99
C GLU A 265 11.79 50.61 -12.09
N ALA A 266 11.95 51.90 -11.83
CA ALA A 266 11.01 52.68 -11.02
C ALA A 266 9.60 52.70 -11.65
N GLY A 267 9.52 52.75 -12.98
CA GLY A 267 8.26 52.68 -13.71
C GLY A 267 7.56 51.32 -13.59
N ILE A 268 8.31 50.22 -13.63
CA ILE A 268 7.77 48.86 -13.45
C ILE A 268 7.17 48.72 -12.06
N ASP A 269 7.90 49.16 -11.03
CA ASP A 269 7.42 49.10 -9.66
C ASP A 269 6.17 49.97 -9.48
N ARG A 270 6.17 51.18 -10.05
CA ARG A 270 4.99 52.03 -10.04
C ARG A 270 3.80 51.44 -10.79
N LEU A 271 4.02 50.79 -11.93
CA LEU A 271 2.93 50.18 -12.70
C LEU A 271 2.34 48.96 -11.96
N LYS A 272 3.15 48.18 -11.24
CA LYS A 272 2.65 47.08 -10.39
C LYS A 272 1.66 47.57 -9.31
N GLU A 273 1.86 48.76 -8.76
CA GLU A 273 0.94 49.37 -7.78
C GLU A 273 -0.39 49.84 -8.41
N LEU A 274 -0.40 50.14 -9.70
CA LEU A 274 -1.52 50.79 -10.39
C LEU A 274 -2.32 49.83 -11.28
N MET A 275 -1.71 48.72 -11.69
CA MET A 275 -2.32 47.78 -12.63
C MET A 275 -3.48 47.02 -12.02
N SER A 276 -4.24 46.35 -12.89
CA SER A 276 -5.30 45.44 -12.44
C SER A 276 -4.68 44.35 -11.56
N TYR A 277 -5.32 44.02 -10.45
CA TYR A 277 -4.82 43.03 -9.50
C TYR A 277 -5.89 42.01 -9.16
N THR A 278 -5.43 40.86 -8.70
CA THR A 278 -6.26 39.97 -7.88
C THR A 278 -5.52 39.82 -6.55
N ASN A 279 -6.18 40.21 -5.47
CA ASN A 279 -5.68 40.09 -4.11
C ASN A 279 -6.38 38.96 -3.40
N MET A 280 -5.66 38.34 -2.47
CA MET A 280 -6.15 37.32 -1.58
C MET A 280 -5.66 37.74 -0.22
N ASP A 281 -6.58 38.09 0.66
CA ASP A 281 -6.30 38.25 2.07
C ASP A 281 -6.76 36.96 2.72
N MET A 282 -5.79 36.16 3.13
CA MET A 282 -6.06 34.95 3.89
C MET A 282 -5.77 35.25 5.35
N SER A 283 -6.67 34.86 6.23
CA SER A 283 -6.38 34.74 7.65
C SER A 283 -6.70 33.30 8.02
N LEU A 284 -5.66 32.49 8.16
CA LEU A 284 -5.81 31.18 8.77
C LEU A 284 -5.92 31.40 10.27
N TYR A 285 -6.95 30.86 10.92
CA TYR A 285 -6.95 30.74 12.38
C TYR A 285 -6.74 29.29 12.70
N ASN A 286 -5.51 28.91 13.05
CA ASN A 286 -5.27 27.54 13.45
C ASN A 286 -4.50 27.40 14.77
N SER A 287 -5.00 26.50 15.61
CA SER A 287 -4.34 26.00 16.81
C SER A 287 -3.53 24.71 16.54
N SER A 288 -3.72 24.08 15.37
CA SER A 288 -2.89 23.00 14.83
C SER A 288 -3.24 22.70 13.36
N LEU A 289 -2.27 22.79 12.43
CA LEU A 289 -2.44 22.33 11.03
C LEU A 289 -2.76 20.81 10.91
N ALA A 290 -2.70 20.06 12.02
CA ALA A 290 -3.12 18.67 12.10
C ALA A 290 -4.62 18.50 11.82
N GLY A 291 -4.94 18.08 10.60
CA GLY A 291 -6.30 17.90 10.10
C GLY A 291 -6.49 18.30 8.63
N MET A 292 -5.49 18.94 8.03
CA MET A 292 -5.44 19.17 6.58
C MET A 292 -5.00 17.90 5.83
N ARG A 293 -5.27 17.81 4.53
CA ARG A 293 -4.70 16.75 3.69
C ARG A 293 -3.17 16.89 3.74
N GLY A 294 -2.48 15.88 4.24
CA GLY A 294 -1.01 15.87 4.38
C GLY A 294 -0.54 16.21 5.80
N ASP A 295 0.59 15.61 6.19
CA ASP A 295 1.24 15.80 7.50
C ASP A 295 1.94 17.19 7.60
N VAL A 296 1.36 18.25 7.03
CA VAL A 296 1.94 19.59 7.05
C VAL A 296 1.63 20.23 8.41
N THR A 297 2.67 20.47 9.22
CA THR A 297 2.52 21.00 10.58
C THR A 297 2.75 22.51 10.68
N ASP A 298 3.46 23.12 9.72
CA ASP A 298 3.67 24.57 9.58
C ASP A 298 4.07 24.92 8.12
N VAL A 299 3.67 26.10 7.61
CA VAL A 299 4.02 26.61 6.27
C VAL A 299 4.85 27.89 6.44
N ALA A 300 6.07 27.97 5.91
CA ALA A 300 6.96 29.10 6.23
C ALA A 300 6.68 30.37 5.39
N ILE A 301 7.19 31.51 5.85
CA ILE A 301 7.25 32.73 5.02
C ILE A 301 8.11 32.45 3.78
N GLY A 302 7.60 32.81 2.60
CA GLY A 302 8.21 32.55 1.31
C GLY A 302 7.68 31.30 0.59
N ASP A 303 7.06 30.36 1.29
CA ASP A 303 6.35 29.21 0.68
C ASP A 303 5.06 29.67 0.00
N ILE A 304 4.57 28.90 -0.97
CA ILE A 304 3.38 29.23 -1.77
C ILE A 304 2.17 28.45 -1.25
N VAL A 305 1.04 29.13 -1.11
CA VAL A 305 -0.27 28.53 -0.81
C VAL A 305 -1.30 28.93 -1.86
N GLY A 306 -2.34 28.10 -2.03
CA GLY A 306 -3.39 28.28 -3.02
C GLY A 306 -4.77 28.50 -2.39
N GLY A 307 -5.55 29.41 -2.93
CA GLY A 307 -6.96 29.57 -2.57
C GLY A 307 -7.86 29.49 -3.79
N ARG A 308 -9.02 28.85 -3.62
CA ARG A 308 -10.01 28.69 -4.67
C ARG A 308 -11.42 28.98 -4.14
N ASP A 309 -12.10 29.90 -4.80
CA ASP A 309 -13.54 30.11 -4.58
C ASP A 309 -14.30 29.49 -5.74
N TYR A 310 -14.85 28.29 -5.50
CA TYR A 310 -15.63 27.54 -6.49
C TYR A 310 -16.87 28.28 -6.97
N ASP A 311 -17.45 29.15 -6.14
CA ASP A 311 -18.65 29.92 -6.52
C ASP A 311 -18.34 30.98 -7.58
N THR A 312 -17.19 31.64 -7.46
CA THR A 312 -16.76 32.73 -8.36
C THR A 312 -15.78 32.26 -9.44
N GLY A 313 -15.25 31.04 -9.33
CA GLY A 313 -14.24 30.47 -10.21
C GLY A 313 -12.87 31.13 -10.08
N ILE A 314 -12.64 31.90 -9.00
CA ILE A 314 -11.36 32.56 -8.75
C ILE A 314 -10.41 31.55 -8.12
N TYR A 315 -9.22 31.43 -8.70
CA TYR A 315 -8.09 30.71 -8.13
C TYR A 315 -6.89 31.65 -8.07
N MET A 316 -6.08 31.52 -7.02
CA MET A 316 -4.80 32.18 -6.91
C MET A 316 -3.85 31.37 -6.06
N SER A 317 -2.58 31.37 -6.44
CA SER A 317 -1.48 30.96 -5.56
C SER A 317 -0.53 32.13 -5.33
N LYS A 318 -0.14 32.34 -4.06
CA LYS A 318 0.75 33.42 -3.63
C LYS A 318 1.68 32.94 -2.53
N GLN A 319 2.83 33.62 -2.43
CA GLN A 319 3.76 33.41 -1.33
C GLN A 319 3.19 33.97 -0.02
N ILE A 320 3.45 33.26 1.08
CA ILE A 320 3.21 33.77 2.43
C ILE A 320 4.24 34.86 2.70
N THR A 321 3.76 36.05 3.04
CA THR A 321 4.62 37.22 3.27
C THR A 321 4.68 37.61 4.74
N GLU A 322 3.71 37.20 5.54
CA GLU A 322 3.63 37.55 6.96
C GLU A 322 2.99 36.42 7.76
N LYS A 323 3.47 36.21 8.99
CA LYS A 323 2.75 35.45 10.02
C LYS A 323 2.63 36.27 11.28
N ILE A 324 1.46 36.18 11.93
CA ILE A 324 1.19 36.79 13.24
C ILE A 324 0.85 35.66 14.21
N ILE A 325 1.67 35.51 15.23
CA ILE A 325 1.48 34.52 16.30
C ILE A 325 0.85 35.25 17.47
N HIS A 326 -0.39 34.88 17.79
CA HIS A 326 -1.13 35.47 18.88
C HIS A 326 -1.38 34.43 19.98
N VAL A 327 -1.04 34.78 21.21
CA VAL A 327 -1.32 33.99 22.40
C VAL A 327 -2.14 34.82 23.36
N SER A 328 -3.37 34.38 23.65
CA SER A 328 -4.27 35.05 24.59
C SER A 328 -4.82 34.07 25.62
N ASN A 329 -4.53 34.32 26.89
CA ASN A 329 -4.92 33.46 28.02
C ASN A 329 -4.53 31.99 27.81
N GLY A 330 -3.36 31.74 27.22
CA GLY A 330 -2.83 30.41 26.91
C GLY A 330 -3.40 29.75 25.65
N ASN A 331 -4.33 30.38 24.94
CA ASN A 331 -4.78 29.93 23.62
C ASN A 331 -3.87 30.52 22.55
N GLU A 332 -3.34 29.66 21.68
CA GLU A 332 -2.41 30.03 20.63
C GLU A 332 -3.12 29.99 19.27
N SER A 333 -2.82 30.96 18.42
CA SER A 333 -3.24 31.00 17.02
C SER A 333 -2.14 31.60 16.15
N ILE A 334 -1.97 31.09 14.94
CA ILE A 334 -1.14 31.70 13.90
C ILE A 334 -2.04 32.19 12.79
N GLU A 335 -1.95 33.49 12.48
CA GLU A 335 -2.49 34.12 11.29
C GLU A 335 -1.40 34.20 10.22
N TYR A 336 -1.75 33.94 8.96
CA TYR A 336 -0.81 33.95 7.83
C TYR A 336 -1.38 34.86 6.78
N LYS A 337 -0.61 35.83 6.30
CA LYS A 337 -1.02 36.69 5.18
C LYS A 337 -0.25 36.38 3.93
N VAL A 338 -0.97 36.47 2.81
CA VAL A 338 -0.44 36.24 1.47
C VAL A 338 -0.49 37.55 0.70
N GLY A 339 0.66 38.01 0.23
CA GLY A 339 0.76 39.27 -0.50
C GLY A 339 1.10 40.49 0.38
N GLY A 340 2.11 41.20 -0.09
CA GLY A 340 2.66 42.48 0.40
C GLY A 340 3.62 43.03 -0.66
N ASN A 341 3.96 44.32 -0.64
CA ASN A 341 4.45 45.07 -1.81
C ASN A 341 5.92 44.82 -2.24
N THR A 342 6.55 43.74 -1.82
CA THR A 342 7.96 43.46 -2.14
C THR A 342 8.12 41.99 -2.49
N LEU A 343 8.26 41.73 -3.79
CA LEU A 343 8.71 40.46 -4.38
C LEU A 343 7.72 39.28 -4.29
N ASN A 344 6.53 39.42 -4.87
CA ASN A 344 5.60 38.28 -5.01
C ASN A 344 5.77 37.58 -6.36
N ARG A 345 5.91 36.25 -6.31
CA ARG A 345 5.50 35.37 -7.40
C ARG A 345 3.98 35.17 -7.30
N SER A 346 3.23 35.76 -8.23
CA SER A 346 1.79 35.54 -8.37
C SER A 346 1.50 34.84 -9.70
N SER A 347 0.82 33.70 -9.66
CA SER A 347 0.19 33.12 -10.86
C SER A 347 -1.33 33.25 -10.74
N ALA A 348 -1.92 34.00 -11.66
CA ALA A 348 -3.37 34.12 -11.82
C ALA A 348 -3.97 32.98 -12.66
N THR A 349 -3.12 32.16 -13.28
CA THR A 349 -3.50 30.90 -13.86
C THR A 349 -3.51 29.85 -12.77
N ALA A 350 -4.67 29.21 -12.57
CA ALA A 350 -4.66 27.88 -11.98
C ALA A 350 -3.61 27.05 -12.72
N PRO A 351 -2.75 26.26 -12.03
CA PRO A 351 -2.15 25.14 -12.71
C PRO A 351 -3.32 24.45 -13.43
N VAL A 352 -3.15 24.25 -14.75
CA VAL A 352 -4.01 23.30 -15.46
C VAL A 352 -3.98 22.10 -14.54
N GLN A 353 -5.13 21.78 -13.92
CA GLN A 353 -5.19 20.66 -13.00
C GLN A 353 -4.40 19.55 -13.69
N PRO A 354 -3.36 18.94 -13.08
CA PRO A 354 -3.24 17.52 -13.32
C PRO A 354 -4.61 17.06 -12.86
N GLU A 355 -5.53 16.80 -13.80
CA GLU A 355 -6.86 16.30 -13.44
C GLU A 355 -6.56 15.27 -12.37
N GLU A 356 -6.97 15.50 -11.11
CA GLU A 356 -6.71 14.55 -10.04
C GLU A 356 -7.19 13.25 -10.66
N ASN A 357 -6.25 12.39 -11.05
CA ASN A 357 -6.55 11.47 -12.11
C ASN A 357 -7.53 10.52 -11.46
N ILE A 358 -8.82 10.69 -11.74
CA ILE A 358 -9.88 9.98 -11.05
C ILE A 358 -9.63 8.47 -11.19
N VAL A 359 -8.86 8.12 -12.21
CA VAL A 359 -8.38 6.81 -12.56
C VAL A 359 -7.29 6.31 -11.62
N ASP A 360 -6.44 7.15 -11.05
CA ASP A 360 -5.55 6.77 -9.93
C ASP A 360 -6.33 6.37 -8.67
N LYS A 361 -7.46 7.03 -8.40
CA LYS A 361 -8.31 6.71 -7.24
C LYS A 361 -9.24 5.52 -7.48
N VAL A 362 -9.86 5.45 -8.66
CA VAL A 362 -10.84 4.43 -9.03
C VAL A 362 -10.16 3.15 -9.54
N TYR A 363 -9.02 3.29 -10.22
CA TYR A 363 -8.23 2.21 -10.79
C TYR A 363 -6.73 2.40 -10.52
N PRO A 364 -6.25 2.28 -9.27
CA PRO A 364 -4.82 2.34 -8.97
C PRO A 364 -4.00 1.34 -9.81
N VAL A 365 -2.69 1.57 -9.92
CA VAL A 365 -1.79 0.63 -10.62
C VAL A 365 -1.95 -0.78 -10.02
N GLY A 366 -2.22 -1.76 -10.89
CA GLY A 366 -2.59 -3.12 -10.50
C GLY A 366 -4.08 -3.46 -10.60
N SER A 367 -4.96 -2.47 -10.78
CA SER A 367 -6.39 -2.71 -10.97
C SER A 367 -6.71 -3.48 -12.26
N ILE A 368 -7.76 -4.30 -12.21
CA ILE A 368 -8.26 -5.08 -13.34
C ILE A 368 -9.62 -4.52 -13.77
N TYR A 369 -9.74 -4.17 -15.05
CA TYR A 369 -10.98 -3.71 -15.69
C TYR A 369 -11.56 -4.79 -16.60
N LEU A 370 -12.85 -5.12 -16.41
CA LEU A 370 -13.59 -6.12 -17.19
C LEU A 370 -14.61 -5.43 -18.10
N SER A 371 -14.62 -5.74 -19.39
CA SER A 371 -15.60 -5.21 -20.34
C SER A 371 -15.89 -6.16 -21.50
N VAL A 372 -17.12 -6.15 -22.00
CA VAL A 372 -17.47 -6.88 -23.23
C VAL A 372 -17.04 -6.14 -24.50
N ASN A 373 -16.64 -4.86 -24.37
CA ASN A 373 -16.15 -4.03 -25.47
C ASN A 373 -14.62 -4.13 -25.56
N ASN A 374 -14.11 -4.37 -26.77
CA ASN A 374 -12.67 -4.43 -27.03
C ASN A 374 -12.05 -3.03 -27.16
N VAL A 375 -12.09 -2.27 -26.08
CA VAL A 375 -11.51 -0.92 -26.00
C VAL A 375 -10.46 -0.91 -24.90
N ASN A 376 -9.25 -0.48 -25.22
CA ASN A 376 -8.19 -0.32 -24.23
C ASN A 376 -8.64 0.76 -23.22
N PRO A 377 -8.70 0.49 -21.91
CA PRO A 377 -9.18 1.48 -20.94
C PRO A 377 -8.35 2.75 -20.89
N GLY A 378 -7.10 2.72 -21.37
CA GLY A 378 -6.28 3.91 -21.58
C GLY A 378 -6.93 4.96 -22.48
N THR A 379 -7.82 4.56 -23.40
CA THR A 379 -8.58 5.52 -24.23
C THR A 379 -9.88 6.00 -23.58
N LEU A 380 -10.33 5.38 -22.49
CA LEU A 380 -11.55 5.72 -21.77
C LEU A 380 -11.27 6.54 -20.50
N PHE A 381 -10.18 6.16 -19.83
CA PHE A 381 -9.81 6.57 -18.48
C PHE A 381 -8.41 7.22 -18.50
N GLY A 382 -7.58 7.03 -19.53
CA GLY A 382 -6.16 7.38 -19.44
C GLY A 382 -5.35 6.32 -18.67
N GLY A 383 -4.09 6.63 -18.39
CA GLY A 383 -3.12 5.65 -17.86
C GLY A 383 -2.70 4.60 -18.89
N THR A 384 -1.79 3.71 -18.49
CA THR A 384 -1.27 2.61 -19.32
C THR A 384 -1.89 1.29 -18.90
N TRP A 385 -2.46 0.56 -19.85
CA TRP A 385 -3.15 -0.70 -19.61
C TRP A 385 -2.66 -1.80 -20.55
N THR A 386 -2.56 -3.02 -20.02
CA THR A 386 -2.15 -4.22 -20.75
C THR A 386 -3.23 -5.28 -20.69
N ALA A 387 -3.44 -6.03 -21.78
CA ALA A 387 -4.38 -7.14 -21.78
C ALA A 387 -3.93 -8.20 -20.75
N TRP A 388 -4.85 -8.66 -19.92
CA TRP A 388 -4.56 -9.52 -18.79
C TRP A 388 -5.43 -10.79 -18.81
N GLY A 389 -4.89 -11.90 -18.29
CA GLY A 389 -5.68 -13.13 -18.07
C GLY A 389 -6.16 -13.83 -19.35
N SER A 390 -5.49 -13.67 -20.49
CA SER A 390 -5.92 -14.28 -21.77
C SER A 390 -6.18 -15.79 -21.62
N GLY A 391 -7.40 -16.21 -21.95
CA GLY A 391 -7.84 -17.61 -21.88
C GLY A 391 -8.02 -18.17 -20.47
N ARG A 392 -8.06 -17.31 -19.44
CA ARG A 392 -8.17 -17.70 -18.03
C ARG A 392 -9.36 -17.02 -17.36
N VAL A 393 -9.81 -17.61 -16.25
CA VAL A 393 -10.84 -17.03 -15.38
C VAL A 393 -10.15 -16.49 -14.12
N PRO A 394 -10.41 -15.24 -13.69
CA PRO A 394 -9.85 -14.72 -12.45
C PRO A 394 -10.39 -15.50 -11.25
N VAL A 395 -9.52 -15.82 -10.29
CA VAL A 395 -9.92 -16.45 -9.02
C VAL A 395 -9.41 -15.58 -7.87
N GLY A 396 -10.21 -15.45 -6.82
CA GLY A 396 -9.83 -14.66 -5.64
C GLY A 396 -8.66 -15.29 -4.89
N VAL A 397 -7.77 -14.44 -4.36
CA VAL A 397 -6.65 -14.89 -3.54
C VAL A 397 -7.18 -15.51 -2.25
N ASN A 398 -6.69 -16.71 -1.93
CA ASN A 398 -6.92 -17.37 -0.64
C ASN A 398 -5.55 -17.67 -0.03
N ALA A 399 -5.13 -16.86 0.95
CA ALA A 399 -3.82 -16.96 1.58
C ALA A 399 -3.56 -18.33 2.26
N SER A 400 -4.62 -19.08 2.59
CA SER A 400 -4.54 -20.40 3.19
C SER A 400 -4.40 -21.55 2.18
N ASP A 401 -4.49 -21.26 0.88
CA ASP A 401 -4.41 -22.23 -0.20
C ASP A 401 -3.04 -22.19 -0.90
N THR A 402 -2.42 -23.34 -1.16
CA THR A 402 -1.06 -23.39 -1.74
C THR A 402 -1.00 -22.88 -3.19
N ASP A 403 -2.05 -23.10 -3.96
CA ASP A 403 -2.11 -22.78 -5.37
C ASP A 403 -2.66 -21.36 -5.60
N LEU A 404 -3.47 -20.83 -4.67
CA LEU A 404 -4.18 -19.55 -4.77
C LEU A 404 -3.73 -18.47 -3.75
N ASN A 405 -2.59 -18.63 -3.08
CA ASN A 405 -2.13 -17.72 -2.01
C ASN A 405 -1.57 -16.35 -2.44
N ALA A 406 -1.44 -16.06 -3.73
CA ALA A 406 -0.89 -14.78 -4.19
C ALA A 406 -1.57 -14.33 -5.49
N ALA A 407 -1.63 -13.01 -5.68
CA ALA A 407 -2.09 -12.43 -6.93
C ALA A 407 -1.16 -12.84 -8.09
N GLU A 408 -1.71 -12.88 -9.31
CA GLU A 408 -0.99 -13.17 -10.56
C GLU A 408 -0.40 -14.59 -10.70
N LYS A 409 -0.62 -15.47 -9.73
CA LYS A 409 -0.38 -16.90 -9.93
C LYS A 409 -1.24 -17.43 -11.07
N THR A 410 -0.65 -18.27 -11.91
CA THR A 410 -1.37 -18.99 -12.96
C THR A 410 -1.34 -20.49 -12.65
N GLY A 411 -2.44 -21.16 -12.96
CA GLY A 411 -2.59 -22.59 -12.73
C GLY A 411 -3.78 -23.14 -13.50
N GLY A 412 -4.01 -24.45 -13.35
CA GLY A 412 -5.06 -25.18 -14.04
C GLY A 412 -4.74 -25.48 -15.51
N GLU A 413 -5.59 -26.30 -16.12
CA GLU A 413 -5.47 -26.71 -17.52
C GLU A 413 -6.84 -26.73 -18.19
N LYS A 414 -6.91 -26.23 -19.43
CA LYS A 414 -8.13 -26.25 -20.24
C LYS A 414 -8.54 -27.67 -20.62
N THR A 415 -7.55 -28.53 -20.86
CA THR A 415 -7.72 -29.92 -21.25
C THR A 415 -6.85 -30.79 -20.38
N HIS A 416 -7.46 -31.66 -19.59
CA HIS A 416 -6.73 -32.58 -18.71
C HIS A 416 -6.70 -33.98 -19.32
N LYS A 417 -5.54 -34.62 -19.29
CA LYS A 417 -5.37 -36.02 -19.67
C LYS A 417 -5.21 -36.84 -18.39
N LEU A 418 -6.20 -37.70 -18.13
CA LEU A 418 -6.17 -38.60 -17.00
C LEU A 418 -4.92 -39.50 -17.05
N THR A 419 -4.16 -39.47 -15.96
CA THR A 419 -3.08 -40.41 -15.69
C THR A 419 -3.62 -41.67 -15.03
N ALA A 420 -2.81 -42.72 -14.99
CA ALA A 420 -3.19 -43.97 -14.30
C ALA A 420 -3.49 -43.77 -12.81
N THR A 421 -2.89 -42.76 -12.18
CA THR A 421 -3.10 -42.40 -10.76
C THR A 421 -4.46 -41.74 -10.52
N GLU A 422 -4.99 -41.03 -11.51
CA GLU A 422 -6.26 -40.30 -11.42
C GLU A 422 -7.48 -41.18 -11.76
N MET A 423 -7.27 -42.43 -12.21
CA MET A 423 -8.37 -43.37 -12.47
C MET A 423 -8.85 -44.03 -11.18
N PRO A 424 -10.17 -43.95 -10.85
CA PRO A 424 -10.73 -44.68 -9.72
C PRO A 424 -10.46 -46.18 -9.82
N SER A 425 -10.19 -46.81 -8.68
CA SER A 425 -10.10 -48.27 -8.60
C SER A 425 -11.39 -48.90 -9.10
N HIS A 426 -11.27 -49.76 -10.11
CA HIS A 426 -12.39 -50.48 -10.70
C HIS A 426 -12.02 -51.94 -10.91
N THR A 427 -13.03 -52.81 -10.92
CA THR A 427 -12.87 -54.24 -11.19
C THR A 427 -13.69 -54.62 -12.41
N HIS A 428 -13.15 -55.52 -13.23
CA HIS A 428 -13.90 -56.15 -14.30
C HIS A 428 -14.30 -57.55 -13.88
N THR A 429 -15.59 -57.86 -14.00
CA THR A 429 -16.10 -59.23 -13.86
C THR A 429 -16.21 -59.86 -15.24
N PHE A 430 -15.62 -61.04 -15.39
CA PHE A 430 -15.80 -61.88 -16.56
C PHE A 430 -16.68 -63.07 -16.18
N SER A 431 -17.69 -63.37 -17.01
CA SER A 431 -18.55 -64.55 -16.88
C SER A 431 -18.41 -65.38 -18.14
N GLY A 432 -17.72 -66.53 -18.05
CA GLY A 432 -17.65 -67.51 -19.12
C GLY A 432 -18.69 -68.60 -18.89
N SER A 433 -19.44 -68.98 -19.93
CA SER A 433 -20.27 -70.18 -19.90
C SER A 433 -19.40 -71.37 -20.30
N ALA A 434 -19.30 -72.39 -19.44
CA ALA A 434 -18.52 -73.59 -19.75
C ALA A 434 -19.13 -74.30 -20.97
N VAL A 435 -18.32 -74.50 -22.01
CA VAL A 435 -18.71 -75.30 -23.18
C VAL A 435 -18.79 -76.76 -22.72
N ASN A 436 -19.92 -77.42 -22.94
CA ASN A 436 -20.07 -78.85 -22.69
C ASN A 436 -19.05 -79.63 -23.52
N THR A 437 -18.01 -80.17 -22.87
CA THR A 437 -17.16 -81.20 -23.48
C THR A 437 -17.93 -82.51 -23.44
N GLY A 438 -18.28 -83.02 -24.62
CA GLY A 438 -19.09 -84.22 -24.80
C GLY A 438 -18.70 -85.40 -23.90
N ASN A 439 -19.73 -86.07 -23.39
CA ASN A 439 -19.68 -87.20 -22.46
C ASN A 439 -18.79 -88.36 -22.97
N GLN A 440 -17.63 -88.55 -22.37
CA GLN A 440 -16.78 -89.74 -22.52
C GLN A 440 -16.25 -90.17 -21.13
N SER A 441 -17.12 -90.69 -20.27
CA SER A 441 -16.69 -91.44 -19.08
C SER A 441 -16.51 -92.91 -19.45
N ALA A 442 -15.27 -93.40 -19.50
CA ALA A 442 -15.00 -94.83 -19.63
C ALA A 442 -15.18 -95.52 -18.26
N ASN A 443 -16.13 -96.45 -18.17
CA ASN A 443 -16.41 -97.21 -16.95
C ASN A 443 -15.18 -98.00 -16.46
N HIS A 444 -14.90 -97.98 -15.16
CA HIS A 444 -13.96 -98.90 -14.51
C HIS A 444 -14.56 -99.52 -13.24
N THR A 445 -14.06 -100.69 -12.84
CA THR A 445 -14.55 -101.45 -11.66
C THR A 445 -13.40 -101.81 -10.71
N HIS A 446 -13.70 -101.96 -9.42
CA HIS A 446 -12.77 -102.43 -8.39
C HIS A 446 -13.21 -103.82 -7.88
N GLY A 447 -12.26 -104.75 -7.76
CA GLY A 447 -12.48 -106.06 -7.15
C GLY A 447 -11.97 -106.10 -5.72
N PHE A 448 -12.67 -106.82 -4.84
CA PHE A 448 -12.19 -107.10 -3.48
C PHE A 448 -12.33 -108.58 -3.12
N SER A 449 -11.43 -109.05 -2.26
CA SER A 449 -11.46 -110.39 -1.67
C SER A 449 -10.94 -110.34 -0.23
N GLY A 450 -11.60 -111.07 0.67
CA GLY A 450 -11.17 -111.24 2.06
C GLY A 450 -11.43 -112.66 2.56
N THR A 451 -10.64 -113.10 3.54
CA THR A 451 -10.81 -114.40 4.21
C THR A 451 -10.93 -114.16 5.72
N THR A 452 -11.95 -114.71 6.37
CA THR A 452 -12.16 -114.56 7.82
C THR A 452 -11.64 -115.78 8.57
N GLY A 453 -10.91 -115.56 9.66
CA GLY A 453 -10.19 -116.61 10.39
C GLY A 453 -10.91 -117.08 11.65
N GLY A 454 -11.52 -118.27 11.60
CA GLY A 454 -11.95 -119.01 12.80
C GLY A 454 -12.77 -120.25 12.47
N ALA A 455 -12.20 -121.45 12.63
CA ALA A 455 -12.88 -122.72 12.36
C ALA A 455 -13.80 -123.14 13.51
N GLY A 456 -15.08 -123.41 13.22
CA GLY A 456 -16.03 -124.03 14.15
C GLY A 456 -15.98 -125.57 14.10
N ALA A 457 -15.79 -126.23 15.25
CA ALA A 457 -15.81 -127.68 15.34
C ALA A 457 -17.25 -128.23 15.25
N HIS A 458 -17.48 -129.29 14.47
CA HIS A 458 -18.75 -130.02 14.44
C HIS A 458 -18.52 -131.53 14.25
N VAL A 459 -19.52 -132.33 14.67
CA VAL A 459 -19.53 -133.81 14.61
C VAL A 459 -20.79 -134.29 13.90
N HIS A 460 -20.69 -135.43 13.20
CA HIS A 460 -21.84 -136.10 12.56
C HIS A 460 -22.25 -137.32 13.36
N ASN A 461 -23.55 -137.49 13.56
CA ASN A 461 -24.12 -138.73 14.08
C ASN A 461 -24.93 -139.42 12.97
N TYR A 462 -24.75 -140.73 12.87
CA TYR A 462 -25.56 -141.60 12.02
C TYR A 462 -26.49 -142.40 12.93
N VAL A 463 -27.79 -142.16 12.82
CA VAL A 463 -28.80 -142.98 13.47
C VAL A 463 -29.65 -143.61 12.37
N LEU A 464 -29.51 -144.92 12.26
CA LEU A 464 -30.49 -145.78 11.59
C LEU A 464 -31.76 -145.74 12.43
N THR A 465 -32.69 -144.86 12.07
CA THR A 465 -34.06 -144.93 12.55
C THR A 465 -34.85 -145.85 11.63
N PRO A 466 -35.39 -146.98 12.15
CA PRO A 466 -36.48 -147.69 11.49
C PRO A 466 -37.69 -146.76 11.40
N ASN A 467 -38.36 -146.74 10.25
CA ASN A 467 -39.66 -146.09 10.11
C ASN A 467 -40.68 -146.82 11.00
N ASP A 468 -41.19 -146.12 12.01
CA ASP A 468 -42.46 -146.38 12.69
C ASP A 468 -42.48 -147.52 13.71
N GLY A 469 -43.04 -147.26 14.90
CA GLY A 469 -43.08 -148.13 16.08
C GLY A 469 -43.85 -149.47 15.94
N GLY A 470 -43.85 -150.10 14.78
CA GLY A 470 -44.18 -151.51 14.64
C GLY A 470 -43.04 -152.37 15.15
N SER A 471 -43.28 -153.05 16.27
CA SER A 471 -42.43 -154.08 16.88
C SER A 471 -41.66 -154.92 15.84
N LEU A 472 -40.34 -154.94 15.97
CA LEU A 472 -39.43 -155.71 15.11
C LEU A 472 -39.61 -157.21 15.39
N THR A 473 -40.43 -157.86 14.58
CA THR A 473 -40.50 -159.32 14.55
C THR A 473 -39.77 -159.84 13.32
N GLY A 474 -38.45 -160.00 13.49
CA GLY A 474 -37.65 -160.87 12.64
C GLY A 474 -36.93 -160.18 11.50
N LEU A 475 -35.61 -160.14 11.63
CA LEU A 475 -34.74 -160.50 10.53
C LEU A 475 -35.31 -161.81 9.97
N TRP A 476 -35.57 -161.88 8.67
CA TRP A 476 -35.50 -163.16 7.98
C TRP A 476 -34.67 -162.98 6.73
N VAL A 477 -33.46 -163.52 6.83
CA VAL A 477 -32.70 -164.07 5.71
C VAL A 477 -33.69 -164.89 4.86
N PRO A 478 -33.96 -164.56 3.59
CA PRO A 478 -34.50 -165.57 2.69
C PRO A 478 -33.33 -166.44 2.26
N ASP A 479 -33.33 -167.72 2.64
CA ASP A 479 -32.88 -168.67 1.64
C ASP A 479 -33.97 -168.79 0.55
N THR A 480 -33.49 -168.90 -0.67
CA THR A 480 -34.06 -168.63 -2.00
C THR A 480 -35.09 -169.62 -2.53
N SER A 481 -35.76 -170.42 -1.70
CA SER A 481 -36.66 -171.46 -2.22
C SER A 481 -37.95 -171.62 -1.42
N VAL A 482 -39.07 -171.59 -2.15
CA VAL A 482 -40.37 -172.24 -1.91
C VAL A 482 -40.84 -172.38 -0.44
N GLY A 483 -41.94 -171.70 -0.08
CA GLY A 483 -42.87 -172.16 0.95
C GLY A 483 -42.57 -171.79 2.42
N ASN A 484 -43.47 -171.00 3.03
CA ASN A 484 -43.77 -170.90 4.47
C ASN A 484 -42.66 -170.54 5.52
N LYS A 485 -42.70 -169.27 5.98
CA LYS A 485 -42.65 -168.74 7.39
C LYS A 485 -41.43 -168.97 8.35
N LYS A 486 -40.72 -167.87 8.74
CA LYS A 486 -40.62 -167.13 10.07
C LYS A 486 -39.27 -166.91 10.87
N THR A 487 -38.92 -165.60 11.09
CA THR A 487 -38.26 -164.71 12.14
C THR A 487 -36.98 -164.97 13.04
N SER A 488 -36.08 -163.95 13.29
CA SER A 488 -35.65 -163.31 14.63
C SER A 488 -34.48 -162.24 14.63
N PHE A 489 -34.38 -161.26 15.60
CA PHE A 489 -33.65 -159.92 15.58
C PHE A 489 -32.76 -159.56 16.83
N GLN A 490 -31.69 -158.71 16.75
CA GLN A 490 -31.13 -157.81 17.83
C GLN A 490 -30.16 -156.66 17.34
N SER A 491 -30.04 -155.55 18.11
CA SER A 491 -29.52 -154.18 17.77
C SER A 491 -28.40 -153.65 18.70
N GLY A 492 -27.47 -152.80 18.21
CA GLY A 492 -26.53 -151.98 19.03
C GLY A 492 -25.51 -151.09 18.27
N SER A 493 -25.31 -149.84 18.73
CA SER A 493 -24.51 -148.75 18.11
C SER A 493 -23.12 -148.54 18.76
N LYS A 494 -22.08 -148.15 17.98
CA LYS A 494 -20.75 -147.71 18.50
C LYS A 494 -20.18 -146.50 17.72
N TYR A 495 -19.66 -145.52 18.46
CA TYR A 495 -19.07 -144.22 18.03
C TYR A 495 -17.52 -144.25 18.07
N MET A 496 -16.79 -143.44 17.25
CA MET A 496 -15.57 -142.65 17.64
C MET A 496 -14.73 -141.97 16.50
N GLN A 497 -14.13 -140.83 16.91
CA GLN A 497 -12.99 -139.97 16.46
C GLN A 497 -13.11 -138.90 15.34
N SER A 498 -12.39 -137.79 15.61
CA SER A 498 -12.67 -136.37 15.31
C SER A 498 -11.99 -135.80 14.05
N ALA A 499 -12.60 -134.78 13.44
CA ALA A 499 -12.30 -134.14 12.15
C ALA A 499 -11.21 -133.02 12.19
N GLY A 500 -10.68 -132.66 11.01
CA GLY A 500 -9.70 -131.57 10.78
C GLY A 500 -10.30 -130.31 10.10
N ALA A 501 -9.58 -129.17 10.20
CA ALA A 501 -10.04 -127.81 9.85
C ALA A 501 -10.10 -127.48 8.34
N HIS A 502 -10.97 -126.54 7.93
CA HIS A 502 -11.02 -125.91 6.60
C HIS A 502 -11.46 -124.43 6.65
N THR A 503 -11.34 -123.69 5.53
CA THR A 503 -11.63 -122.24 5.39
C THR A 503 -12.67 -121.93 4.32
N HIS A 504 -13.28 -120.74 4.38
CA HIS A 504 -14.16 -120.18 3.34
C HIS A 504 -13.62 -118.84 2.81
N THR A 505 -13.88 -118.56 1.54
CA THR A 505 -13.47 -117.31 0.85
C THR A 505 -14.70 -116.59 0.29
N ILE A 506 -14.72 -115.26 0.35
CA ILE A 506 -15.79 -114.42 -0.24
C ILE A 506 -15.16 -113.38 -1.18
N SER A 507 -15.75 -113.21 -2.37
CA SER A 507 -15.36 -112.23 -3.40
C SER A 507 -16.56 -111.64 -4.14
N GLY A 508 -16.45 -110.39 -4.65
CA GLY A 508 -17.47 -109.74 -5.48
C GLY A 508 -16.99 -108.45 -6.17
N ASN A 509 -17.82 -107.91 -7.07
CA ASN A 509 -17.59 -106.65 -7.80
C ASN A 509 -18.77 -105.68 -7.55
N THR A 510 -18.50 -104.37 -7.49
CA THR A 510 -19.54 -103.34 -7.36
C THR A 510 -20.02 -102.83 -8.73
N GLY A 511 -21.33 -102.56 -8.85
CA GLY A 511 -21.99 -102.17 -10.10
C GLY A 511 -21.60 -100.77 -10.60
N GLY A 512 -21.33 -100.66 -11.91
CA GLY A 512 -20.86 -99.45 -12.58
C GLY A 512 -21.95 -98.40 -12.84
N GLN A 513 -22.28 -97.59 -11.84
CA GLN A 513 -22.97 -96.31 -12.06
C GLN A 513 -21.93 -95.19 -12.12
N SER A 514 -21.64 -94.70 -13.33
CA SER A 514 -20.86 -93.48 -13.53
C SER A 514 -21.66 -92.30 -12.99
N ALA A 515 -21.28 -91.79 -11.82
CA ALA A 515 -21.82 -90.54 -11.30
C ALA A 515 -21.43 -89.39 -12.25
N ASN A 516 -22.36 -88.46 -12.49
CA ASN A 516 -22.06 -87.24 -13.22
C ASN A 516 -20.88 -86.53 -12.54
N HIS A 517 -19.85 -86.21 -13.32
CA HIS A 517 -18.78 -85.32 -12.88
C HIS A 517 -18.78 -84.07 -13.76
N THR A 518 -18.31 -82.95 -13.21
CA THR A 518 -18.22 -81.68 -13.91
C THR A 518 -16.76 -81.33 -14.15
N HIS A 519 -16.47 -80.71 -15.30
CA HIS A 519 -15.18 -80.07 -15.55
C HIS A 519 -15.26 -78.62 -15.06
N SER A 520 -14.29 -78.20 -14.24
CA SER A 520 -14.08 -76.78 -13.98
C SER A 520 -13.10 -76.24 -15.03
N VAL A 521 -13.61 -75.44 -15.96
CA VAL A 521 -12.77 -74.74 -16.95
C VAL A 521 -12.64 -73.30 -16.49
N THR A 522 -11.43 -72.86 -16.17
CA THR A 522 -11.16 -71.44 -15.89
C THR A 522 -10.84 -70.75 -17.21
N ALA A 523 -11.76 -69.91 -17.69
CA ALA A 523 -11.48 -69.04 -18.83
C ALA A 523 -10.38 -68.03 -18.46
N LYS A 524 -9.27 -68.03 -19.21
CA LYS A 524 -8.19 -67.04 -19.07
C LYS A 524 -8.26 -66.06 -20.24
N GLY A 525 -8.68 -64.82 -19.95
CA GLY A 525 -8.65 -63.70 -20.88
C GLY A 525 -7.84 -62.54 -20.31
N THR A 526 -7.22 -61.74 -21.19
CA THR A 526 -6.58 -60.47 -20.81
C THR A 526 -7.50 -59.34 -21.25
N ASN A 527 -8.02 -58.56 -20.30
CA ASN A 527 -8.70 -57.31 -20.65
C ASN A 527 -7.64 -56.30 -21.09
N THR A 528 -7.69 -55.87 -22.35
CA THR A 528 -6.95 -54.69 -22.79
C THR A 528 -7.62 -53.45 -22.23
N SER A 529 -6.85 -52.55 -21.60
CA SER A 529 -7.36 -51.24 -21.15
C SER A 529 -8.00 -50.52 -22.35
N THR A 530 -9.30 -50.23 -22.27
CA THR A 530 -9.99 -49.42 -23.28
C THR A 530 -10.17 -48.02 -22.72
N GLY A 531 -9.35 -47.09 -23.21
CA GLY A 531 -9.35 -45.68 -22.82
C GLY A 531 -8.32 -44.96 -23.68
N GLY A 532 -8.78 -44.05 -24.54
CA GLY A 532 -7.96 -43.50 -25.64
C GLY A 532 -6.86 -42.51 -25.24
N ASN A 533 -6.54 -42.37 -23.95
CA ASN A 533 -5.59 -41.37 -23.46
C ASN A 533 -5.91 -39.93 -23.96
N GLY A 534 -7.18 -39.69 -24.31
CA GLY A 534 -7.65 -38.42 -24.85
C GLY A 534 -7.89 -37.43 -23.73
N SER A 535 -7.45 -36.18 -23.92
CA SER A 535 -7.75 -35.12 -22.97
C SER A 535 -9.24 -34.81 -22.99
N HIS A 536 -9.85 -34.58 -21.83
CA HIS A 536 -11.21 -34.07 -21.74
C HIS A 536 -11.21 -32.57 -21.44
N ASN A 537 -12.26 -31.88 -21.92
CA ASN A 537 -12.45 -30.47 -21.67
C ASN A 537 -12.83 -30.24 -20.20
N ASN A 538 -12.10 -29.38 -19.49
CA ASN A 538 -12.39 -29.00 -18.11
C ASN A 538 -12.87 -27.54 -17.99
N MET A 539 -13.34 -26.94 -19.09
CA MET A 539 -13.92 -25.59 -19.06
C MET A 539 -15.29 -25.61 -18.38
N GLN A 540 -15.42 -24.85 -17.30
CA GLN A 540 -16.71 -24.48 -16.73
C GLN A 540 -17.54 -23.68 -17.76
N PRO A 541 -18.88 -23.71 -17.74
CA PRO A 541 -19.68 -22.83 -18.59
C PRO A 541 -19.23 -21.37 -18.43
N TYR A 542 -18.92 -20.69 -19.54
CA TYR A 542 -18.29 -19.37 -19.51
C TYR A 542 -18.92 -18.39 -20.50
N ILE A 543 -18.83 -17.10 -20.17
CA ILE A 543 -19.05 -15.98 -21.08
C ILE A 543 -17.76 -15.17 -21.07
N THR A 544 -17.20 -14.87 -22.25
CA THR A 544 -15.92 -14.17 -22.38
C THR A 544 -16.09 -12.65 -22.32
N CYS A 545 -15.17 -11.97 -21.64
CA CYS A 545 -15.00 -10.52 -21.68
C CYS A 545 -13.51 -10.18 -21.86
N TYR A 546 -13.23 -8.94 -22.23
CA TYR A 546 -11.88 -8.38 -22.26
C TYR A 546 -11.48 -7.93 -20.86
N MET A 547 -10.28 -8.33 -20.45
CA MET A 547 -9.69 -7.97 -19.17
C MET A 547 -8.40 -7.19 -19.40
N TRP A 548 -8.26 -6.07 -18.70
CA TRP A 548 -7.10 -5.19 -18.80
C TRP A 548 -6.55 -4.93 -17.40
N LYS A 549 -5.23 -4.98 -17.23
CA LYS A 549 -4.54 -4.60 -15.99
C LYS A 549 -3.86 -3.24 -16.19
N ARG A 550 -4.05 -2.32 -15.25
CA ARG A 550 -3.35 -1.05 -15.24
C ARG A 550 -1.89 -1.23 -14.80
N THR A 551 -0.97 -0.67 -15.55
CA THR A 551 0.49 -0.80 -15.34
C THR A 551 1.21 0.53 -15.07
N ALA A 552 0.61 1.66 -15.44
CA ALA A 552 1.07 3.01 -15.08
C ALA A 552 -0.10 4.00 -15.11
#